data_AF-A0A8D7F4P5-F1
#
_entry.id   AF-A0A8D7F4P5-F1
#
_cell.length_a   1.000
_cell.length_b   1.000
_cell.length_c   1.000
_cell.angle_alpha   90.00
_cell.angle_beta   90.00
_cell.angle_gamma   90.00
#
_symmetry.space_group_name_H-M   'P 1'
#
loop_
_entity.id
_entity.type
_entity.pdbx_description
1 polymer ?
#
loop_
_entity_poly.entity_id
_entity_poly.type
_entity_poly.pdbx_seq_one_letter_code
_entity_poly.pdbx_strand_id
1 'polypeptide(L)'
;DLSDIAALSRRAWSLFPSRVVGDRSIDLELPIPGRSGSRRIGKMNDADVSKQIQQMVRFIRQEAEEKANEISISAEEEFNIEKLQLVEAEMKKIRQEYERKEKQVEIRKKIEYSMQLNASRIKVLQAQDDLVNSMKEDAAKELLNVSHHHHILNVTHHDHEYKHLLKELIVQSLLRLKEPAVLLRCRKDDAHLVESALESAKEDYAAKANVHPPDIIIDHKVYLPPAPSHHHAHGPSCSGGVVLASIDGKIVCENTLDARLDVAFRKKLPEV
;
A
#
# COMPACT_ATOMS: atom_id res chain seq x y z
N ASP A 1 -29.30 -18.18 -84.60
CA ASP A 1 -28.05 -17.48 -84.89
C ASP A 1 -27.07 -17.58 -83.73
N LEU A 2 -25.80 -17.88 -84.02
CA LEU A 2 -24.70 -18.03 -83.04
C LEU A 2 -24.39 -16.71 -82.28
N SER A 3 -24.82 -15.57 -82.81
CA SER A 3 -24.68 -14.24 -82.19
C SER A 3 -25.45 -14.12 -80.88
N ASP A 4 -26.63 -14.74 -80.78
CA ASP A 4 -27.49 -14.62 -79.59
C ASP A 4 -26.96 -15.45 -78.40
N ILE A 5 -26.28 -16.56 -78.69
CA ILE A 5 -25.66 -17.42 -77.67
C ILE A 5 -24.43 -16.73 -77.07
N ALA A 6 -23.62 -16.06 -77.89
CA ALA A 6 -22.48 -15.27 -77.42
C ALA A 6 -22.90 -14.01 -76.64
N ALA A 7 -24.07 -13.44 -76.93
CA ALA A 7 -24.64 -12.32 -76.19
C ALA A 7 -25.23 -12.74 -74.83
N LEU A 8 -25.87 -13.92 -74.76
CA LEU A 8 -26.38 -14.50 -73.52
C LEU A 8 -25.25 -14.90 -72.55
N SER A 9 -24.15 -15.45 -73.06
CA SER A 9 -22.96 -15.75 -72.25
C SER A 9 -22.36 -14.49 -71.63
N ARG A 10 -22.14 -13.42 -72.41
CA ARG A 10 -21.60 -12.15 -71.89
C ARG A 10 -22.50 -11.48 -70.84
N ARG A 11 -23.82 -11.56 -70.99
CA ARG A 11 -24.78 -11.02 -69.99
C ARG A 11 -24.79 -11.81 -68.68
N ALA A 12 -24.65 -13.13 -68.73
CA ALA A 12 -24.62 -13.97 -67.53
C ALA A 12 -23.37 -13.69 -66.67
N TRP A 13 -22.24 -13.35 -67.31
CA TRP A 13 -20.97 -13.09 -66.63
C TRP A 13 -20.87 -11.68 -66.01
N SER A 14 -21.64 -10.71 -66.52
CA SER A 14 -21.70 -9.35 -65.94
C SER A 14 -22.46 -9.25 -64.60
N LEU A 15 -23.10 -10.32 -64.15
CA LEU A 15 -23.88 -10.37 -62.91
C LEU A 15 -23.08 -10.86 -61.68
N PHE A 16 -21.80 -11.24 -61.85
CA PHE A 16 -20.95 -11.71 -60.75
C PHE A 16 -20.05 -10.59 -60.18
N PRO A 17 -19.95 -10.44 -58.85
CA PRO A 17 -19.24 -9.31 -58.23
C PRO A 17 -17.75 -9.25 -58.60
N SER A 18 -17.28 -8.07 -58.99
CA SER A 18 -15.93 -7.77 -59.52
C SER A 18 -14.76 -8.00 -58.56
N ARG A 19 -14.97 -8.57 -57.36
CA ARG A 19 -13.92 -8.79 -56.36
C ARG A 19 -13.25 -10.17 -56.43
N VAL A 20 -13.80 -11.11 -57.20
CA VAL A 20 -13.26 -12.48 -57.35
C VAL A 20 -12.53 -12.67 -58.69
N VAL A 21 -12.62 -11.70 -59.60
CA VAL A 21 -11.93 -11.76 -60.90
C VAL A 21 -10.74 -10.83 -60.83
N GLY A 22 -9.57 -11.38 -60.44
CA GLY A 22 -8.30 -10.74 -60.76
C GLY A 22 -8.29 -10.41 -62.24
N ASP A 23 -7.95 -9.16 -62.57
CA ASP A 23 -8.03 -8.51 -63.87
C ASP A 23 -7.17 -9.21 -64.94
N ARG A 24 -7.61 -10.39 -65.37
CA ARG A 24 -7.19 -11.05 -66.59
C ARG A 24 -8.40 -11.00 -67.50
N SER A 25 -8.35 -10.10 -68.47
CA SER A 25 -9.21 -10.17 -69.65
C SER A 25 -9.16 -11.60 -70.18
N ILE A 26 -10.27 -12.33 -70.03
CA ILE A 26 -10.40 -13.70 -70.52
C ILE A 26 -10.64 -13.56 -72.01
N ASP A 27 -9.56 -13.58 -72.78
CA ASP A 27 -9.63 -13.73 -74.23
C ASP A 27 -10.23 -15.09 -74.53
N LEU A 28 -11.53 -15.11 -74.79
CA LEU A 28 -12.28 -16.28 -75.24
C LEU A 28 -11.88 -16.56 -76.70
N GLU A 29 -10.64 -17.01 -76.93
CA GLU A 29 -10.21 -17.56 -78.22
C GLU A 29 -10.86 -18.93 -78.41
N LEU A 30 -12.06 -18.93 -78.98
CA LEU A 30 -12.63 -20.13 -79.58
C LEU A 30 -11.61 -20.66 -80.61
N PRO A 31 -11.25 -21.95 -80.56
CA PRO A 31 -10.23 -22.51 -81.44
C PRO A 31 -10.71 -22.41 -82.89
N ILE A 32 -10.08 -21.53 -83.68
CA ILE A 32 -10.30 -21.44 -85.12
C ILE A 32 -9.54 -22.64 -85.73
N PRO A 33 -10.23 -23.57 -86.43
CA PRO A 33 -9.56 -24.70 -87.05
C PRO A 33 -8.58 -24.21 -88.11
N GLY A 34 -7.34 -24.69 -88.00
CA GLY A 34 -6.19 -24.25 -88.79
C GLY A 34 -6.44 -24.18 -90.30
N ARG A 35 -6.09 -23.04 -90.87
CA ARG A 35 -6.12 -22.77 -92.32
C ARG A 35 -4.89 -23.42 -92.96
N SER A 36 -5.08 -24.46 -93.76
CA SER A 36 -4.12 -24.84 -94.82
C SER A 36 -4.84 -25.28 -96.10
N GLY A 37 -4.50 -24.60 -97.20
CA GLY A 37 -4.52 -25.13 -98.57
C GLY A 37 -5.85 -25.46 -99.26
N SER A 38 -6.34 -24.50 -100.06
CA SER A 38 -7.23 -24.62 -101.24
C SER A 38 -7.78 -26.02 -101.62
N ARG A 39 -9.10 -26.25 -101.41
CA ARG A 39 -9.91 -27.21 -102.18
C ARG A 39 -11.42 -26.90 -102.10
N ARG A 40 -12.05 -26.86 -103.29
CA ARG A 40 -13.48 -26.95 -103.67
C ARG A 40 -14.55 -26.70 -102.59
N ILE A 41 -15.44 -25.74 -102.86
CA ILE A 41 -16.71 -25.54 -102.15
C ILE A 41 -17.63 -26.73 -102.46
N GLY A 42 -17.55 -27.77 -101.63
CA GLY A 42 -18.59 -28.80 -101.52
C GLY A 42 -19.58 -28.39 -100.44
N LYS A 43 -20.89 -28.51 -100.71
CA LYS A 43 -21.94 -28.38 -99.69
C LYS A 43 -21.59 -29.28 -98.52
N MET A 44 -21.27 -28.70 -97.35
CA MET A 44 -21.08 -29.46 -96.12
C MET A 44 -22.39 -30.16 -95.76
N ASN A 45 -22.31 -31.44 -95.42
CA ASN A 45 -23.47 -32.22 -94.98
C ASN A 45 -23.95 -31.70 -93.63
N ASP A 46 -25.27 -31.61 -93.45
CA ASP A 46 -25.91 -31.14 -92.21
C ASP A 46 -25.48 -31.95 -90.96
N ALA A 47 -25.10 -33.21 -91.18
CA ALA A 47 -24.53 -34.10 -90.17
C ALA A 47 -23.13 -33.68 -89.67
N ASP A 48 -22.32 -33.03 -90.50
CA ASP A 48 -20.98 -32.57 -90.09
C ASP A 48 -21.06 -31.23 -89.34
N VAL A 49 -22.02 -30.37 -89.70
CA VAL A 49 -22.37 -29.17 -88.94
C VAL A 49 -22.86 -29.53 -87.54
N SER A 50 -23.75 -30.54 -87.43
CA SER A 50 -24.24 -31.03 -86.14
C SER A 50 -23.13 -31.59 -85.24
N LYS A 51 -22.17 -32.34 -85.78
CA LYS A 51 -21.00 -32.83 -85.04
C LYS A 51 -20.12 -31.69 -84.52
N GLN A 52 -19.91 -30.66 -85.34
CA GLN A 52 -19.09 -29.50 -84.97
C GLN A 52 -19.77 -28.68 -83.85
N ILE A 53 -21.10 -28.53 -83.91
CA ILE A 53 -21.89 -27.91 -82.84
C ILE A 53 -21.81 -28.75 -81.55
N GLN A 54 -21.91 -30.07 -81.62
CA GLN A 54 -21.77 -30.94 -80.43
C GLN A 54 -20.38 -30.84 -79.80
N GLN A 55 -19.33 -30.72 -80.62
CA GLN A 55 -17.96 -30.52 -80.13
C GLN A 55 -17.82 -29.17 -79.43
N MET A 56 -18.39 -28.10 -79.99
CA MET A 56 -18.46 -26.79 -79.32
C MET A 56 -19.23 -26.86 -77.99
N VAL A 57 -20.37 -27.56 -77.94
CA VAL A 57 -21.16 -27.70 -76.70
C VAL A 57 -20.37 -28.47 -75.64
N ARG A 58 -19.61 -29.50 -76.02
CA ARG A 58 -18.72 -30.22 -75.09
C ARG A 58 -17.60 -29.34 -74.57
N PHE A 59 -16.98 -28.54 -75.43
CA PHE A 59 -15.95 -27.59 -75.03
C PHE A 59 -16.49 -26.56 -74.03
N ILE A 60 -17.64 -25.95 -74.33
CA ILE A 60 -18.29 -24.98 -73.43
C ILE A 60 -18.62 -25.60 -72.07
N ARG A 61 -19.07 -26.87 -72.04
CA ARG A 61 -19.34 -27.58 -70.79
C ARG A 61 -18.06 -27.83 -69.99
N GLN A 62 -17.01 -28.31 -70.66
CA GLN A 62 -15.73 -28.58 -70.00
C GLN A 62 -15.10 -27.29 -69.47
N GLU A 63 -15.14 -26.21 -70.24
CA GLU A 63 -14.65 -24.89 -69.81
C GLU A 63 -15.44 -24.35 -68.62
N ALA A 64 -16.77 -24.51 -68.61
CA ALA A 64 -17.60 -24.14 -67.47
C ALA A 64 -17.29 -24.98 -66.22
N GLU A 65 -17.00 -26.28 -66.39
CA GLU A 65 -16.69 -27.22 -65.31
C GLU A 65 -15.29 -26.98 -64.73
N GLU A 66 -14.29 -26.70 -65.58
CA GLU A 66 -12.96 -26.26 -65.16
C GLU A 66 -13.03 -24.91 -64.42
N LYS A 67 -13.82 -23.94 -64.92
CA LYS A 67 -13.99 -22.66 -64.23
C LYS A 67 -14.71 -22.80 -62.89
N ALA A 68 -15.73 -23.67 -62.81
CA ALA A 68 -16.42 -23.95 -61.56
C ALA A 68 -15.48 -24.59 -60.52
N ASN A 69 -14.64 -25.53 -60.95
CA ASN A 69 -13.63 -26.16 -60.09
C ASN A 69 -12.56 -25.15 -59.65
N GLU A 70 -12.08 -24.28 -60.53
CA GLU A 70 -11.14 -23.20 -60.17
C GLU A 70 -11.72 -22.28 -59.10
N ILE A 71 -12.98 -21.86 -59.25
CA ILE A 71 -13.67 -21.04 -58.25
C ILE A 71 -13.82 -21.79 -56.92
N SER A 72 -14.16 -23.08 -56.96
CA SER A 72 -14.29 -23.90 -55.75
C SER A 72 -12.97 -24.02 -54.98
N ILE A 73 -11.87 -24.29 -55.69
CA ILE A 73 -10.54 -24.42 -55.08
C ILE A 73 -10.10 -23.06 -54.52
N SER A 74 -10.25 -21.98 -55.30
CA SER A 74 -9.91 -20.63 -54.85
C SER A 74 -10.71 -20.21 -53.61
N ALA A 75 -12.01 -20.52 -53.56
CA ALA A 75 -12.85 -20.21 -52.41
C ALA A 75 -12.45 -20.99 -51.15
N GLU A 76 -12.02 -22.25 -51.30
CA GLU A 76 -11.54 -23.06 -50.18
C GLU A 76 -10.19 -22.57 -49.65
N GLU A 77 -9.28 -22.17 -50.54
CA GLU A 77 -8.01 -21.53 -50.16
C GLU A 77 -8.23 -20.22 -49.42
N GLU A 78 -9.08 -19.33 -49.95
CA GLU A 78 -9.43 -18.05 -49.32
C GLU A 78 -10.09 -18.26 -47.95
N PHE A 79 -11.04 -19.21 -47.84
CA PHE A 79 -11.67 -19.54 -46.57
C PHE A 79 -10.65 -20.00 -45.52
N ASN A 80 -9.71 -20.86 -45.91
CA ASN A 80 -8.69 -21.36 -45.00
C ASN A 80 -7.73 -20.25 -44.54
N ILE A 81 -7.34 -19.35 -45.45
CA ILE A 81 -6.49 -18.20 -45.13
C ILE A 81 -7.21 -17.25 -44.16
N GLU A 82 -8.46 -16.87 -44.46
CA GLU A 82 -9.21 -15.92 -43.63
C GLU A 82 -9.53 -16.51 -42.25
N LYS A 83 -9.92 -17.79 -42.20
CA LYS A 83 -10.11 -18.52 -40.93
C LYS A 83 -8.84 -18.49 -40.08
N LEU A 84 -7.68 -18.79 -40.67
CA LEU A 84 -6.42 -18.82 -39.94
C LEU A 84 -6.03 -17.43 -39.44
N GLN A 85 -6.20 -16.39 -40.27
CA GLN A 85 -5.96 -15.01 -39.87
C GLN A 85 -6.85 -14.56 -38.70
N LEU A 86 -8.15 -14.90 -38.74
CA LEU A 86 -9.07 -14.57 -37.65
C LEU A 86 -8.67 -15.27 -36.34
N VAL A 87 -8.32 -16.56 -36.41
CA VAL A 87 -7.89 -17.33 -35.24
C VAL A 87 -6.57 -16.78 -34.67
N GLU A 88 -5.58 -16.49 -35.51
CA GLU A 88 -4.30 -15.93 -35.08
C GLU A 88 -4.46 -14.53 -34.47
N ALA A 89 -5.31 -13.69 -35.05
CA ALA A 89 -5.60 -12.35 -34.53
C ALA A 89 -6.22 -12.41 -33.13
N GLU A 90 -7.21 -13.27 -32.91
CA GLU A 90 -7.84 -13.44 -31.59
C GLU A 90 -6.90 -14.14 -30.59
N MET A 91 -6.15 -15.16 -31.00
CA MET A 91 -5.12 -15.78 -30.14
C MET A 91 -4.09 -14.75 -29.67
N LYS A 92 -3.66 -13.84 -30.54
CA LYS A 92 -2.72 -12.77 -30.20
C LYS A 92 -3.32 -11.79 -29.18
N LYS A 93 -4.58 -11.39 -29.35
CA LYS A 93 -5.29 -10.52 -28.39
C LYS A 93 -5.40 -11.19 -27.02
N ILE A 94 -5.83 -12.45 -26.98
CA ILE A 94 -5.96 -13.23 -25.76
C ILE A 94 -4.60 -13.33 -25.06
N ARG A 95 -3.53 -13.68 -25.79
CA ARG A 95 -2.17 -13.78 -25.22
C ARG A 95 -1.73 -12.48 -24.56
N GLN A 96 -1.94 -11.34 -25.20
CA GLN A 96 -1.60 -10.02 -24.65
C GLN A 96 -2.43 -9.67 -23.40
N GLU A 97 -3.70 -10.03 -23.38
CA GLU A 97 -4.56 -9.79 -22.21
C GLU A 97 -4.10 -10.63 -21.01
N TYR A 98 -3.79 -11.90 -21.23
CA TYR A 98 -3.30 -12.79 -20.17
C TYR A 98 -1.92 -12.36 -19.65
N GLU A 99 -1.01 -11.90 -20.53
CA GLU A 99 0.29 -11.36 -20.10
C GLU A 99 0.14 -10.13 -19.19
N ARG A 100 -0.83 -9.25 -19.49
CA ARG A 100 -1.15 -8.10 -18.62
C ARG A 100 -1.73 -8.54 -17.28
N LYS A 101 -2.66 -9.51 -17.29
CA LYS A 101 -3.26 -10.06 -16.06
C LYS A 101 -2.21 -10.75 -15.19
N GLU A 102 -1.31 -11.51 -15.78
CA GLU A 102 -0.20 -12.18 -15.08
C GLU A 102 0.70 -11.17 -14.37
N LYS A 103 1.16 -10.13 -15.09
CA LYS A 103 1.96 -9.05 -14.50
C LYS A 103 1.21 -8.33 -13.36
N GLN A 104 -0.09 -8.09 -13.51
CA GLN A 104 -0.88 -7.47 -12.46
C GLN A 104 -0.99 -8.35 -11.21
N VAL A 105 -1.18 -9.66 -11.37
CA VAL A 105 -1.20 -10.62 -10.27
C VAL A 105 0.15 -10.69 -9.58
N GLU A 106 1.26 -10.70 -10.33
CA GLU A 106 2.61 -10.71 -9.76
C GLU A 106 2.87 -9.46 -8.91
N ILE A 107 2.51 -8.27 -9.41
CA ILE A 107 2.62 -7.01 -8.65
C ILE A 107 1.76 -7.06 -7.39
N ARG A 108 0.50 -7.50 -7.49
CA ARG A 108 -0.39 -7.65 -6.32
C ARG A 108 0.19 -8.58 -5.27
N LYS A 109 0.76 -9.72 -5.69
CA LYS A 109 1.42 -10.67 -4.79
C LYS A 109 2.62 -10.05 -4.06
N LYS A 110 3.43 -9.23 -4.76
CA LYS A 110 4.55 -8.49 -4.14
C LYS A 110 4.06 -7.45 -3.12
N ILE A 111 3.01 -6.72 -3.45
CA ILE A 111 2.40 -5.74 -2.53
C ILE A 111 1.86 -6.45 -1.29
N GLU A 112 1.08 -7.52 -1.47
CA GLU A 112 0.50 -8.29 -0.38
C GLU A 112 1.57 -8.88 0.54
N TYR A 113 2.60 -9.49 -0.05
CA TYR A 113 3.75 -9.98 0.72
C TYR A 113 4.43 -8.87 1.52
N SER A 114 4.69 -7.72 0.90
CA SER A 114 5.28 -6.56 1.58
C SER A 114 4.38 -6.02 2.70
N MET A 115 3.06 -5.99 2.49
CA MET A 115 2.09 -5.56 3.49
C MET A 115 2.05 -6.51 4.68
N GLN A 116 2.05 -7.82 4.44
CA GLN A 116 2.10 -8.85 5.49
C GLN A 116 3.39 -8.75 6.31
N LEU A 117 4.54 -8.52 5.65
CA LEU A 117 5.82 -8.34 6.32
C LEU A 117 5.83 -7.07 7.17
N ASN A 118 5.33 -5.96 6.65
CA ASN A 118 5.22 -4.72 7.40
C ASN A 118 4.24 -4.84 8.59
N ALA A 119 3.10 -5.49 8.39
CA ALA A 119 2.14 -5.75 9.46
C ALA A 119 2.75 -6.60 10.58
N SER A 120 3.52 -7.63 10.20
CA SER A 120 4.25 -8.48 11.17
C SER A 120 5.32 -7.69 11.92
N ARG A 121 6.08 -6.85 11.21
CA ARG A 121 7.08 -5.96 11.82
C ARG A 121 6.44 -4.99 12.81
N ILE A 122 5.34 -4.32 12.45
CA ILE A 122 4.64 -3.39 13.33
C ILE A 122 4.16 -4.09 14.59
N LYS A 123 3.61 -5.31 14.48
CA LYS A 123 3.19 -6.11 15.65
C LYS A 123 4.34 -6.39 16.62
N VAL A 124 5.53 -6.71 16.10
CA VAL A 124 6.72 -6.92 16.95
C VAL A 124 7.12 -5.62 17.65
N LEU A 125 7.13 -4.49 16.93
CA LEU A 125 7.45 -3.19 17.52
C LEU A 125 6.43 -2.76 18.58
N GLN A 126 5.14 -3.04 18.35
CA GLN A 126 4.08 -2.80 19.34
C GLN A 126 4.30 -3.64 20.59
N ALA A 127 4.55 -4.95 20.44
CA ALA A 127 4.80 -5.81 21.59
C ALA A 127 6.06 -5.40 22.39
N GLN A 128 7.09 -4.87 21.71
CA GLN A 128 8.27 -4.29 22.35
C GLN A 128 7.93 -3.02 23.12
N ASP A 129 7.17 -2.10 22.51
CA ASP A 129 6.73 -0.86 23.16
C ASP A 129 5.84 -1.15 24.37
N ASP A 130 4.90 -2.09 24.24
CA ASP A 130 4.02 -2.54 25.33
C ASP A 130 4.82 -3.11 26.51
N LEU A 131 5.85 -3.92 26.24
CA LEU A 131 6.72 -4.47 27.29
C LEU A 131 7.49 -3.35 28.00
N VAL A 132 8.08 -2.44 27.24
CA VAL A 132 8.84 -1.29 27.76
C VAL A 132 7.93 -0.37 28.59
N ASN A 133 6.70 -0.13 28.15
CA ASN A 133 5.69 0.61 28.90
C ASN A 133 5.26 -0.13 30.18
N SER A 134 5.05 -1.45 30.13
CA SER A 134 4.72 -2.23 31.33
C SER A 134 5.84 -2.19 32.38
N MET A 135 7.11 -2.24 31.95
CA MET A 135 8.26 -2.11 32.85
C MET A 135 8.29 -0.73 33.53
N LYS A 136 7.95 0.33 32.78
CA LYS A 136 7.82 1.68 33.32
C LYS A 136 6.70 1.77 34.36
N GLU A 137 5.54 1.19 34.05
CA GLU A 137 4.41 1.15 34.97
C GLU A 137 4.71 0.39 36.26
N ASP A 138 5.41 -0.74 36.16
CA ASP A 138 5.83 -1.51 37.34
C ASP A 138 6.85 -0.76 38.18
N ALA A 139 7.82 -0.07 37.55
CA ALA A 139 8.72 0.83 38.26
C ALA A 139 7.98 1.99 38.95
N ALA A 140 6.93 2.53 38.33
CA ALA A 140 6.08 3.55 38.95
C ALA A 140 5.31 2.99 40.15
N LYS A 141 4.80 1.76 40.09
CA LYS A 141 4.17 1.07 41.23
C LYS A 141 5.14 0.86 42.40
N GLU A 142 6.39 0.50 42.12
CA GLU A 142 7.42 0.40 43.17
C GLU A 142 7.74 1.76 43.81
N LEU A 143 7.80 2.84 43.02
CA LEU A 143 7.95 4.20 43.57
C LEU A 143 6.74 4.62 44.43
N LEU A 144 5.54 4.18 44.07
CA LEU A 144 4.36 4.39 44.90
C LEU A 144 4.50 3.70 46.25
N ASN A 145 5.01 2.46 46.31
CA ASN A 145 5.25 1.76 47.58
C ASN A 145 6.19 2.55 48.51
N VAL A 146 7.25 3.16 47.96
CA VAL A 146 8.17 4.04 48.71
C VAL A 146 7.44 5.23 49.34
N SER A 147 6.43 5.78 48.66
CA SER A 147 5.62 6.89 49.19
C SER A 147 4.45 6.46 50.10
N HIS A 148 3.83 5.29 49.87
CA HIS A 148 2.59 4.85 50.53
C HIS A 148 2.82 4.09 51.84
N HIS A 149 4.02 3.60 52.11
CA HIS A 149 4.34 2.99 53.41
C HIS A 149 4.28 3.97 54.60
N HIS A 150 3.90 5.23 54.36
CA HIS A 150 3.48 6.16 55.40
C HIS A 150 2.09 5.86 55.99
N HIS A 151 1.16 5.21 55.26
CA HIS A 151 -0.23 5.08 55.73
C HIS A 151 -0.60 3.70 56.33
N ILE A 152 0.07 2.60 55.94
CA ILE A 152 -0.48 1.25 56.18
C ILE A 152 0.10 0.53 57.41
N LEU A 153 1.28 0.87 57.93
CA LEU A 153 1.77 0.20 59.13
C LEU A 153 2.60 1.13 60.00
N ASN A 154 2.29 1.13 61.31
CA ASN A 154 3.07 1.73 62.40
C ASN A 154 4.47 1.11 62.49
N VAL A 155 5.31 1.35 61.49
CA VAL A 155 6.71 0.92 61.44
C VAL A 155 7.55 2.18 61.27
N THR A 156 8.03 2.67 62.41
CA THR A 156 8.83 3.88 62.62
C THR A 156 10.15 3.95 61.83
N HIS A 157 10.45 2.99 60.97
CA HIS A 157 11.73 2.88 60.28
C HIS A 157 11.75 3.54 58.89
N HIS A 158 10.64 3.54 58.15
CA HIS A 158 10.60 4.05 56.75
C HIS A 158 10.13 5.51 56.63
N ASP A 159 9.49 6.06 57.67
CA ASP A 159 9.13 7.49 57.72
C ASP A 159 10.38 8.39 57.60
N HIS A 160 11.50 7.94 58.17
CA HIS A 160 12.80 8.61 58.06
C HIS A 160 13.41 8.55 56.66
N GLU A 161 13.19 7.48 55.90
CA GLU A 161 13.78 7.32 54.57
C GLU A 161 13.12 8.22 53.52
N TYR A 162 11.79 8.26 53.48
CA TYR A 162 11.07 9.15 52.56
C TYR A 162 11.26 10.62 52.95
N LYS A 163 11.26 10.94 54.26
CA LYS A 163 11.59 12.29 54.74
C LYS A 163 13.01 12.72 54.37
N HIS A 164 13.98 11.81 54.48
CA HIS A 164 15.36 12.07 54.05
C HIS A 164 15.43 12.30 52.54
N LEU A 165 14.74 11.47 51.74
CA LEU A 165 14.65 11.64 50.30
C LEU A 165 14.03 13.01 49.93
N LEU A 166 12.92 13.41 50.58
CA LEU A 166 12.29 14.71 50.36
C LEU A 166 13.26 15.86 50.68
N LYS A 167 14.02 15.78 51.79
CA LYS A 167 15.06 16.75 52.12
C LYS A 167 16.08 16.88 50.99
N GLU A 168 16.62 15.76 50.50
CA GLU A 168 17.59 15.77 49.42
C GLU A 168 17.02 16.33 48.10
N LEU A 169 15.77 16.00 47.77
CA LEU A 169 15.08 16.51 46.57
C LEU A 169 14.86 18.03 46.64
N ILE A 170 14.56 18.57 47.82
CA ILE A 170 14.45 20.02 48.06
C ILE A 170 15.82 20.68 47.83
N VAL A 171 16.87 20.18 48.50
CA VAL A 171 18.23 20.72 48.36
C VAL A 171 18.71 20.67 46.91
N GLN A 172 18.47 19.57 46.19
CA GLN A 172 18.84 19.44 44.78
C GLN A 172 18.13 20.48 43.90
N SER A 173 16.86 20.76 44.17
CA SER A 173 16.07 21.74 43.41
C SER A 173 16.55 23.16 43.70
N LEU A 174 16.85 23.49 44.96
CA LEU A 174 17.41 24.77 45.37
C LEU A 174 18.76 25.04 44.70
N LEU A 175 19.65 24.03 44.65
CA LEU A 175 20.95 24.12 43.97
C LEU A 175 20.83 24.35 42.46
N ARG A 176 19.73 23.92 41.83
CA ARG A 176 19.45 24.18 40.42
C ARG A 176 18.83 25.54 40.15
N LEU A 177 17.88 25.98 40.98
CA LEU A 177 17.21 27.27 40.83
C LEU A 177 18.12 28.43 41.19
N LYS A 178 18.89 28.31 42.28
CA LYS A 178 19.81 29.35 42.81
C LYS A 178 19.13 30.71 43.01
N GLU A 179 17.88 30.70 43.46
CA GLU A 179 17.12 31.91 43.74
C GLU A 179 17.08 32.21 45.25
N PRO A 180 17.00 33.49 45.65
CA PRO A 180 16.98 33.89 47.06
C PRO A 180 15.68 33.49 47.77
N ALA A 181 14.59 33.35 47.01
CA ALA A 181 13.31 32.93 47.55
C ALA A 181 12.53 32.11 46.52
N VAL A 182 11.87 31.05 46.99
CA VAL A 182 11.22 30.04 46.14
C VAL A 182 9.87 29.61 46.73
N LEU A 183 8.95 29.24 45.85
CA LEU A 183 7.66 28.67 46.16
C LEU A 183 7.71 27.14 46.04
N LEU A 184 7.37 26.41 47.10
CA LEU A 184 7.37 24.95 47.13
C LEU A 184 5.95 24.40 47.05
N ARG A 185 5.71 23.52 46.09
CA ARG A 185 4.48 22.73 45.95
C ARG A 185 4.75 21.27 46.25
N CYS A 186 3.92 20.70 47.12
CA CYS A 186 3.96 19.28 47.49
C CYS A 186 2.55 18.69 47.47
N ARG A 187 2.43 17.37 47.66
CA ARG A 187 1.14 16.72 47.88
C ARG A 187 0.60 17.13 49.26
N LYS A 188 -0.73 17.17 49.42
CA LYS A 188 -1.38 17.48 50.71
C LYS A 188 -0.94 16.52 51.81
N ASP A 189 -0.81 15.25 51.47
CA ASP A 189 -0.43 14.18 52.41
C ASP A 189 1.04 14.26 52.85
N ASP A 190 1.89 14.99 52.13
CA ASP A 190 3.33 15.10 52.42
C ASP A 190 3.68 16.44 53.11
N ALA A 191 2.69 17.32 53.33
CA ALA A 191 2.91 18.68 53.81
C ALA A 191 3.62 18.72 55.18
N HIS A 192 3.22 17.85 56.11
CA HIS A 192 3.85 17.78 57.45
C HIS A 192 5.31 17.30 57.38
N LEU A 193 5.62 16.36 56.49
CA LEU A 193 6.99 15.88 56.30
C LEU A 193 7.87 16.97 55.70
N VAL A 194 7.36 17.67 54.70
CA VAL A 194 8.05 18.79 54.06
C VAL A 194 8.32 19.91 55.07
N GLU A 195 7.30 20.35 55.83
CA GLU A 195 7.46 21.37 56.88
C GLU A 195 8.57 20.99 57.87
N SER A 196 8.58 19.74 58.31
CA SER A 196 9.60 19.25 59.24
C SER A 196 11.01 19.07 58.63
N ALA A 197 11.13 19.01 57.30
CA ALA A 197 12.39 18.86 56.57
C ALA A 197 12.95 20.19 56.05
N LEU A 198 12.14 21.25 56.00
CA LEU A 198 12.51 22.56 55.44
C LEU A 198 13.73 23.19 56.13
N GLU A 199 13.74 23.23 57.46
CA GLU A 199 14.82 23.91 58.18
C GLU A 199 16.16 23.22 57.95
N SER A 200 16.16 21.88 58.02
CA SER A 200 17.34 21.09 57.73
C SER A 200 17.77 21.19 56.26
N ALA A 201 16.84 21.32 55.31
CA ALA A 201 17.15 21.53 53.90
C ALA A 201 17.77 22.91 53.62
N LYS A 202 17.33 23.96 54.33
CA LYS A 202 17.91 25.31 54.23
C LYS A 202 19.35 25.34 54.71
N GLU A 203 19.64 24.73 55.85
CA GLU A 203 21.00 24.60 56.39
C GLU A 203 21.92 23.85 55.44
N ASP A 204 21.48 22.69 54.92
CA ASP A 204 22.25 21.90 53.95
C ASP A 204 22.52 22.66 52.65
N TYR A 205 21.56 23.43 52.15
CA TYR A 205 21.76 24.27 50.98
C TYR A 205 22.76 25.40 51.26
N ALA A 206 22.62 26.10 52.40
CA ALA A 206 23.52 27.17 52.79
C ALA A 206 24.97 26.66 52.93
N ALA A 207 25.15 25.48 53.52
CA ALA A 207 26.45 24.82 53.65
C ALA A 207 27.05 24.40 52.30
N LYS A 208 26.24 23.86 51.37
CA LYS A 208 26.72 23.41 50.04
C LYS A 208 26.98 24.58 49.08
N ALA A 209 26.16 25.62 49.14
CA ALA A 209 26.24 26.77 48.24
C ALA A 209 27.15 27.90 48.76
N ASN A 210 27.50 27.90 50.06
CA ASN A 210 28.16 29.02 50.76
C ASN A 210 27.38 30.35 50.63
N VAL A 211 26.05 30.29 50.74
CA VAL A 211 25.15 31.46 50.63
C VAL A 211 24.22 31.49 51.83
N HIS A 212 23.59 32.65 52.07
CA HIS A 212 22.51 32.76 53.05
C HIS A 212 21.35 31.79 52.78
N PRO A 213 20.65 31.32 53.83
CA PRO A 213 19.50 30.45 53.69
C PRO A 213 18.42 31.10 52.81
N PRO A 214 17.91 30.42 51.77
CA PRO A 214 16.86 30.93 50.92
C PRO A 214 15.53 30.92 51.66
N ASP A 215 14.65 31.85 51.30
CA ASP A 215 13.27 31.86 51.80
C ASP A 215 12.44 30.83 51.02
N ILE A 216 11.81 29.89 51.73
CA ILE A 216 11.05 28.81 51.11
C ILE A 216 9.62 28.91 51.61
N ILE A 217 8.70 29.25 50.71
CA ILE A 217 7.28 29.45 51.01
C ILE A 217 6.50 28.24 50.50
N ILE A 218 5.76 27.54 51.36
CA ILE A 218 4.88 26.44 50.93
C ILE A 218 3.61 27.04 50.30
N ASP A 219 3.28 26.58 49.08
CA ASP A 219 2.05 26.97 48.39
C ASP A 219 0.84 26.22 48.97
N HIS A 220 0.13 26.85 49.90
CA HIS A 220 -1.11 26.29 50.44
C HIS A 220 -2.33 26.44 49.52
N LYS A 221 -2.18 27.06 48.34
CA LYS A 221 -3.26 27.28 47.37
C LYS A 221 -3.24 26.22 46.27
N VAL A 222 -2.06 25.81 45.81
CA VAL A 222 -1.87 24.84 44.73
C VAL A 222 -1.02 23.67 45.20
N TYR A 223 -1.67 22.53 45.45
CA TYR A 223 -1.01 21.27 45.80
C TYR A 223 -0.77 20.41 44.57
N LEU A 224 0.19 19.49 44.67
CA LEU A 224 0.36 18.43 43.68
C LEU A 224 -0.85 17.49 43.65
N PRO A 225 -1.09 16.81 42.51
CA PRO A 225 -2.16 15.83 42.42
C PRO A 225 -2.01 14.74 43.49
N PRO A 226 -3.13 14.13 43.94
CA PRO A 226 -3.08 13.08 44.94
C PRO A 226 -2.42 11.81 44.37
N ALA A 227 -2.13 10.87 45.27
CA ALA A 227 -1.62 9.58 44.88
C ALA A 227 -2.60 8.83 43.94
N PRO A 228 -2.09 8.05 42.98
CA PRO A 228 -2.94 7.23 42.11
C PRO A 228 -3.74 6.23 42.95
N SER A 229 -5.07 6.32 42.84
CA SER A 229 -6.03 5.46 43.54
C SER A 229 -6.91 4.73 42.53
N HIS A 230 -7.33 3.51 42.86
CA HIS A 230 -8.25 2.70 42.03
C HIS A 230 -9.55 3.44 41.67
N HIS A 231 -9.98 4.40 42.49
CA HIS A 231 -11.20 5.18 42.26
C HIS A 231 -11.02 6.37 41.30
N HIS A 232 -9.77 6.77 41.01
CA HIS A 232 -9.42 7.89 40.13
C HIS A 232 -8.33 7.49 39.13
N ALA A 233 -8.49 6.35 38.47
CA ALA A 233 -7.51 5.78 37.53
C ALA A 233 -7.19 6.66 36.30
N HIS A 234 -8.02 7.67 36.00
CA HIS A 234 -7.85 8.56 34.83
C HIS A 234 -7.59 10.03 35.21
N GLY A 235 -7.38 10.34 36.49
CA GLY A 235 -7.03 11.68 36.95
C GLY A 235 -5.53 11.95 36.94
N PRO A 236 -5.07 13.21 36.98
CA PRO A 236 -3.68 13.51 37.25
C PRO A 236 -3.31 12.93 38.61
N SER A 237 -2.22 12.16 38.64
CA SER A 237 -1.73 11.49 39.84
C SER A 237 -0.25 11.81 40.03
N CYS A 238 0.20 11.79 41.30
CA CYS A 238 1.60 12.01 41.65
C CYS A 238 2.01 11.01 42.74
N SER A 239 3.07 10.26 42.46
CA SER A 239 3.64 9.30 43.41
C SER A 239 4.27 10.00 44.61
N GLY A 240 4.82 11.20 44.42
CA GLY A 240 5.41 12.01 45.48
C GLY A 240 6.51 12.94 44.99
N GLY A 241 7.21 13.55 45.94
CA GLY A 241 8.27 14.53 45.70
C GLY A 241 7.78 15.98 45.71
N VAL A 242 8.59 16.87 45.16
CA VAL A 242 8.39 18.32 45.29
C VAL A 242 8.56 19.05 43.96
N VAL A 243 7.83 20.14 43.79
CA VAL A 243 8.01 21.07 42.69
C VAL A 243 8.35 22.43 43.27
N LEU A 244 9.51 22.96 42.91
CA LEU A 244 9.91 24.31 43.32
C LEU A 244 9.75 25.26 42.15
N ALA A 245 9.19 26.43 42.41
CA ALA A 245 9.06 27.50 41.44
C ALA A 245 9.71 28.77 41.99
N SER A 246 10.13 29.64 41.09
CA SER A 246 10.45 31.03 41.41
C SER A 246 9.24 31.75 42.01
N ILE A 247 9.43 32.80 42.81
CA ILE A 247 8.33 33.62 43.35
C ILE A 247 7.43 34.14 42.23
N ASP A 248 8.03 34.60 41.12
CA ASP A 248 7.30 35.08 39.95
C ASP A 248 6.81 33.94 39.03
N GLY A 249 7.02 32.68 39.41
CA GLY A 249 6.46 31.50 38.77
C GLY A 249 7.00 31.18 37.37
N LYS A 250 8.00 31.94 36.89
CA LYS A 250 8.56 31.79 35.54
C LYS A 250 9.46 30.57 35.39
N ILE A 251 10.25 30.27 36.43
CA ILE A 251 11.16 29.13 36.45
C ILE A 251 10.57 28.08 37.37
N VAL A 252 10.36 26.86 36.86
CA VAL A 252 9.80 25.74 37.61
C VAL A 252 10.76 24.56 37.51
N CYS A 253 11.17 24.04 38.65
CA CYS A 253 11.96 22.83 38.80
C CYS A 253 11.05 21.72 39.32
N GLU A 254 10.63 20.85 38.40
CA GLU A 254 9.87 19.65 38.73
C GLU A 254 10.82 18.54 39.17
N ASN A 255 10.77 18.18 40.46
CA ASN A 255 11.57 17.11 41.06
C ASN A 255 10.66 16.08 41.76
N THR A 256 9.53 15.77 41.12
CA THR A 256 8.64 14.67 41.50
C THR A 256 9.27 13.33 41.17
N LEU A 257 8.87 12.28 41.88
CA LEU A 257 9.38 10.92 41.61
C LEU A 257 9.03 10.46 40.20
N ASP A 258 7.85 10.84 39.71
CA ASP A 258 7.36 10.51 38.37
C ASP A 258 8.19 11.18 37.27
N ALA A 259 8.47 12.49 37.41
CA ALA A 259 9.31 13.22 36.45
C ALA A 259 10.74 12.68 36.43
N ARG A 260 11.27 12.26 37.58
CA ARG A 260 12.59 11.62 37.67
C ARG A 260 12.61 10.26 36.99
N LEU A 261 11.57 9.44 37.21
CA LEU A 261 11.42 8.16 36.53
C LEU A 261 11.38 8.37 35.01
N ASP A 262 10.61 9.34 34.53
CA ASP A 262 10.54 9.68 33.11
C ASP A 262 11.89 10.08 32.52
N VAL A 263 12.65 10.92 33.23
CA VAL A 263 13.99 11.33 32.79
C VAL A 263 14.97 10.16 32.80
N ALA A 264 14.93 9.31 33.84
CA ALA A 264 15.78 8.13 33.92
C ALA A 264 15.45 7.13 32.80
N PHE A 265 14.16 6.88 32.59
CA PHE A 265 13.65 6.00 31.56
C PHE A 265 14.08 6.45 30.17
N ARG A 266 13.88 7.73 29.81
CA ARG A 266 14.31 8.27 28.50
C ARG A 266 15.81 8.14 28.27
N LYS A 267 16.63 8.30 29.32
CA LYS A 267 18.10 8.16 29.21
C LYS A 267 18.54 6.70 29.11
N LYS A 268 17.82 5.79 29.76
CA LYS A 268 18.13 4.35 29.80
C LYS A 268 17.45 3.55 28.69
N LEU A 269 16.48 4.13 27.98
CA LEU A 269 15.78 3.51 26.86
C LEU A 269 16.71 2.93 25.77
N PRO A 270 17.89 3.50 25.46
CA PRO A 270 18.83 2.85 24.53
C PRO A 270 19.56 1.62 25.09
N GLU A 271 19.62 1.47 26.42
CA GLU A 271 20.28 0.35 27.12
C GLU A 271 19.31 -0.79 27.47
N VAL A 272 18.00 -0.48 27.54
CA VAL A 272 16.88 -1.41 27.82
C VAL A 272 16.39 -2.03 26.52
#